data_AF-A0A813LIE4-F1
#
_entry.id   AF-A0A813LIE4-F1
#
_cell.length_a   1.000
_cell.length_b   1.000
_cell.length_c   1.000
_cell.angle_alpha   90.00
_cell.angle_beta   90.00
_cell.angle_gamma   90.00
#
_symmetry.space_group_name_H-M   'P 1'
#
loop_
_entity.id
_entity.type
_entity.pdbx_description
1 polymer ?
#
loop_
_entity_poly.entity_id
_entity_poly.type
_entity_poly.pdbx_seq_one_letter_code
_entity_poly.pdbx_strand_id
1 'polypeptide(L)'
;MVGKQLPRLIASAADVCTQKILVAAKAAGVELLLEAPKAANSVPELVKGDKVVRYTNAILRYVGRVYDGSDIYGSTFMETAQVDAWLDWTEMELGAAEPPRLSEAIDVLEKHLDSRVFLVGQRFTLADASLSCSLHHFQTKGLATQLPRATKRWLGTCTAHEAFSVVTGTASAPAAAASGASASAPAAPFASAEPLVARYSSCVGGRTHIARIVSSPDKGASLIGQQVSVCGWVKTAREANKGAILFVELNDGSTPNNIQVVIDSKAKGFDSLKGQCGTGASLRCTGKVVQSPGGKQAVELLVVDADDAVVLFGGVDAKEYPLAKKHHSHEYLRSIAHLRPRSNYIGCVARVRAALAQATHEFFRSRGFLYVHTPLITAADCEGAGEMFQVTTMIQDMEKEGKNSLPKGADGKTDYTKDFFCKPAFLTVSGQLSVENYCCALSNVYTFGPTFRAENSHTSRHLAEFWMIEPELAFANITDDMDCAEDYLKYCVKYAMDHNREASPDRSRRVCFFLKTSPKLGSRLGSRLRRRSAKQKTAGSLDIRQTGVGLGL
;
A
#
# COMPACT_ATOMS: atom_id res chain seq x y z
N MET A 1 23.85 29.81 -1.61
CA MET A 1 23.47 28.88 -0.52
C MET A 1 23.66 29.61 0.80
N VAL A 2 22.61 30.18 1.36
CA VAL A 2 22.63 30.69 2.74
C VAL A 2 22.47 29.46 3.64
N GLY A 3 23.44 29.17 4.50
CA GLY A 3 23.38 28.03 5.41
C GLY A 3 22.11 28.09 6.25
N LYS A 4 21.29 27.02 6.24
CA LYS A 4 20.12 26.92 7.14
C LYS A 4 20.65 26.87 8.58
N GLN A 5 20.52 27.97 9.31
CA GLN A 5 20.79 27.99 10.74
C GLN A 5 19.77 27.08 11.45
N LEU A 6 20.27 26.13 12.24
CA LEU A 6 19.43 25.21 13.01
C LEU A 6 18.64 25.98 14.08
N PRO A 7 17.36 25.62 14.36
CA PRO A 7 16.61 26.20 15.46
C PRO A 7 17.29 25.91 16.81
N ARG A 8 17.30 26.92 17.69
CA ARG A 8 17.93 26.83 19.01
C ARG A 8 16.85 26.65 20.08
N LEU A 9 16.94 25.59 20.87
CA LEU A 9 16.07 25.33 22.01
C LEU A 9 16.80 25.77 23.28
N ILE A 10 16.32 26.84 23.92
CA ILE A 10 16.85 27.34 25.18
C ILE A 10 16.03 26.70 26.31
N ALA A 11 16.57 25.66 26.94
CA ALA A 11 15.89 24.91 28.01
C ALA A 11 16.88 24.04 28.81
N SER A 12 16.51 23.67 30.04
CA SER A 12 17.31 22.75 30.86
C SER A 12 17.21 21.32 30.35
N ALA A 13 18.34 20.67 30.03
CA ALA A 13 18.37 19.33 29.45
C ALA A 13 17.68 18.26 30.32
N ALA A 14 17.73 18.42 31.65
CA ALA A 14 17.18 17.47 32.61
C ALA A 14 15.67 17.66 32.88
N ASP A 15 15.06 18.71 32.35
CA ASP A 15 13.64 18.98 32.54
C ASP A 15 12.78 18.07 31.64
N VAL A 16 11.72 17.48 32.20
CA VAL A 16 10.77 16.63 31.48
C VAL A 16 10.12 17.40 30.32
N CYS A 17 9.88 18.71 30.48
CA CYS A 17 9.37 19.54 29.40
C CYS A 17 10.34 19.61 28.21
N THR A 18 11.64 19.69 28.48
CA THR A 18 12.68 19.65 27.45
C THR A 18 12.76 18.28 26.79
N GLN A 19 12.67 17.19 27.56
CA GLN A 19 12.67 15.84 27.03
C GLN A 19 11.51 15.59 26.07
N LYS A 20 10.29 16.05 26.42
CA LYS A 20 9.11 16.00 25.51
C LYS A 20 9.43 16.61 24.15
N ILE A 21 10.03 17.81 24.14
CA ILE A 21 10.39 18.54 22.91
C ILE A 21 11.47 17.80 22.13
N LEU A 22 12.51 17.33 22.80
CA LEU A 22 13.63 16.65 22.15
C LEU A 22 13.22 15.30 21.55
N VAL A 23 12.40 14.51 22.25
CA VAL A 23 11.86 13.25 21.73
C VAL A 23 10.99 13.52 20.51
N ALA A 24 10.09 14.49 20.59
CA ALA A 24 9.22 14.87 19.47
C ALA A 24 10.02 15.38 18.26
N ALA A 25 11.02 16.25 18.49
CA ALA A 25 11.88 16.76 17.43
C ALA A 25 12.68 15.66 16.76
N LYS A 26 13.29 14.77 17.54
CA LYS A 26 14.04 13.63 17.00
C LYS A 26 13.14 12.67 16.22
N ALA A 27 11.94 12.38 16.73
CA ALA A 27 10.94 11.56 16.03
C ALA A 27 10.44 12.23 14.73
N ALA A 28 10.35 13.56 14.70
CA ALA A 28 10.00 14.33 13.51
C ALA A 28 11.17 14.57 12.54
N GLY A 29 12.38 14.08 12.86
CA GLY A 29 13.59 14.33 12.06
C GLY A 29 14.09 15.79 12.11
N VAL A 30 13.73 16.54 13.16
CA VAL A 30 14.12 17.93 13.39
C VAL A 30 15.34 17.98 14.30
N GLU A 31 16.45 18.50 13.77
CA GLU A 31 17.63 18.80 14.57
C GLU A 31 17.47 20.14 15.29
N LEU A 32 17.62 20.11 16.61
CA LEU A 32 17.58 21.28 17.50
C LEU A 32 18.93 21.45 18.19
N LEU A 33 19.41 22.69 18.28
CA LEU A 33 20.57 23.03 19.10
C LEU A 33 20.11 23.38 20.52
N LEU A 34 20.43 22.54 21.50
CA LEU A 34 20.08 22.78 22.90
C LEU A 34 21.07 23.78 23.53
N GLU A 35 20.55 24.88 24.06
CA GLU A 35 21.30 25.90 24.80
C GLU A 35 20.80 25.96 26.25
N ALA A 36 21.74 26.09 27.20
CA ALA A 36 21.39 26.22 28.61
C ALA A 36 20.67 27.56 28.87
N PRO A 37 19.60 27.57 29.68
CA PRO A 37 18.90 28.79 30.00
C PRO A 37 19.71 29.69 30.93
N LYS A 38 19.46 31.00 30.86
CA LYS A 38 20.11 32.00 31.74
C LYS A 38 19.64 31.92 33.20
N ALA A 39 18.47 31.34 33.44
CA ALA A 39 17.87 31.19 34.77
C ALA A 39 17.39 29.74 34.97
N ALA A 40 17.50 29.22 36.19
CA ALA A 40 17.26 27.81 36.50
C ALA A 40 15.80 27.33 36.26
N ASN A 41 14.82 28.24 36.24
CA ASN A 41 13.37 27.93 36.11
C ASN A 41 12.72 28.61 34.89
N SER A 42 13.47 28.86 33.81
CA SER A 42 12.88 29.44 32.60
C SER A 42 12.03 28.42 31.85
N VAL A 43 10.88 28.85 31.34
CA VAL A 43 10.08 28.06 30.39
C VAL A 43 10.89 27.78 29.11
N PRO A 44 10.68 26.63 28.44
CA PRO A 44 11.37 26.33 27.19
C PRO A 44 11.09 27.38 26.11
N GLU A 45 12.12 27.82 25.40
CA GLU A 45 12.03 28.75 24.27
C GLU A 45 12.70 28.19 23.02
N LEU A 46 12.00 28.18 21.88
CA LEU A 46 12.55 27.80 20.58
C LEU A 46 12.77 29.05 19.72
N VAL A 47 14.01 29.30 19.33
CA VAL A 47 14.44 30.45 18.53
C VAL A 47 14.84 30.01 17.12
N LYS A 48 14.20 30.58 16.09
CA LYS A 48 14.52 30.33 14.67
C LYS A 48 14.48 31.64 13.88
N GLY A 49 15.66 32.18 13.54
CA GLY A 49 15.78 33.54 13.01
C GLY A 49 15.19 34.55 14.01
N ASP A 50 14.30 35.41 13.55
CA ASP A 50 13.64 36.42 14.39
C ASP A 50 12.39 35.89 15.14
N LYS A 51 12.04 34.61 14.98
CA LYS A 51 10.86 34.00 15.62
C LYS A 51 11.24 33.31 16.92
N VAL A 52 10.45 33.57 17.97
CA VAL A 52 10.56 32.92 19.28
C VAL A 52 9.23 32.26 19.62
N VAL A 53 9.23 30.95 19.89
CA VAL A 53 8.08 30.19 20.37
C VAL A 53 8.35 29.75 21.80
N ARG A 54 7.42 30.02 22.72
CA ARG A 54 7.56 29.69 24.14
C ARG A 54 6.55 28.62 24.55
N TYR A 55 6.85 27.90 25.64
CA TYR A 55 6.04 26.84 26.23
C TYR A 55 6.06 25.50 25.46
N THR A 56 6.03 24.42 26.22
CA THR A 56 6.20 23.04 25.75
C THR A 56 5.22 22.67 24.64
N ASN A 57 3.91 22.79 24.86
CA ASN A 57 2.91 22.38 23.86
C ASN A 57 2.95 23.25 22.60
N ALA A 58 3.22 24.55 22.72
CA ALA A 58 3.36 25.42 21.55
C ALA A 58 4.61 25.07 20.72
N ILE A 59 5.72 24.74 21.39
CA ILE A 59 6.93 24.25 20.72
C ILE A 59 6.68 22.88 20.08
N LEU A 60 5.99 21.94 20.75
CA LEU A 60 5.61 20.65 20.18
C LEU A 60 4.79 20.82 18.90
N ARG A 61 3.74 21.66 18.93
CA ARG A 61 2.92 21.98 17.76
C ARG A 61 3.75 22.61 16.64
N TYR A 62 4.68 23.50 16.99
CA TYR A 62 5.59 24.10 16.02
C TYR A 62 6.50 23.04 15.38
N VAL A 63 7.14 22.19 16.18
CA VAL A 63 8.01 21.09 15.72
C VAL A 63 7.23 20.14 14.80
N GLY A 64 6.02 19.73 15.19
CA GLY A 64 5.17 18.86 14.39
C GLY A 64 4.71 19.47 13.06
N ARG A 65 4.55 20.80 12.99
CA ARG A 65 4.11 21.51 11.77
C ARG A 65 5.26 21.97 10.86
N VAL A 66 6.49 22.08 11.37
CA VAL A 66 7.64 22.57 10.60
C VAL A 66 8.15 21.52 9.59
N TYR A 67 7.78 20.25 9.75
CA TYR A 67 8.09 19.17 8.81
C TYR A 67 6.82 18.42 8.38
N ASP A 68 6.29 18.84 7.23
CA ASP A 68 5.07 18.35 6.56
C ASP A 68 5.21 16.91 5.99
N GLY A 69 6.08 16.09 6.58
CA GLY A 69 6.34 14.71 6.13
C GLY A 69 6.55 13.71 7.27
N SER A 70 6.37 14.13 8.53
CA SER A 70 6.57 13.25 9.70
C SER A 70 5.29 12.64 10.27
N ASP A 71 4.11 13.06 9.82
CA ASP A 71 2.76 12.68 10.29
C ASP A 71 2.57 12.64 11.83
N ILE A 72 3.53 13.18 12.60
CA ILE A 72 3.61 13.09 14.06
C ILE A 72 2.55 13.95 14.74
N TYR A 73 2.07 14.97 14.02
CA TYR A 73 1.00 15.85 14.47
C TYR A 73 -0.40 15.38 14.03
N GLY A 74 -0.50 14.19 13.42
CA GLY A 74 -1.73 13.68 12.81
C GLY A 74 -1.69 13.75 11.28
N SER A 75 -2.33 12.78 10.61
CA SER A 75 -2.37 12.65 9.14
C SER A 75 -3.72 13.08 8.57
N THR A 76 -4.69 13.32 9.46
CA THR A 76 -6.02 13.84 9.14
C THR A 76 -6.36 14.95 10.13
N PHE A 77 -7.35 15.77 9.77
CA PHE A 77 -7.89 16.78 10.68
C PHE A 77 -8.35 16.17 12.01
N MET A 78 -9.03 15.02 11.97
CA MET A 78 -9.50 14.32 13.18
C MET A 78 -8.36 13.81 14.05
N GLU A 79 -7.31 13.24 13.45
CA GLU A 79 -6.12 12.84 14.22
C GLU A 79 -5.41 14.05 14.82
N THR A 80 -5.30 15.15 14.08
CA THR A 80 -4.67 16.40 14.58
C THR A 80 -5.43 16.95 15.79
N ALA A 81 -6.76 16.99 15.70
CA ALA A 81 -7.61 17.42 16.82
C ALA A 81 -7.47 16.49 18.03
N GLN A 82 -7.35 15.17 17.82
CA GLN A 82 -7.11 14.21 18.90
C GLN A 82 -5.72 14.39 19.53
N VAL A 83 -4.69 14.63 18.71
CA VAL A 83 -3.33 14.91 19.21
C VAL A 83 -3.35 16.16 20.08
N ASP A 84 -3.99 17.25 19.63
CA ASP A 84 -4.12 18.47 20.43
C ASP A 84 -4.87 18.23 21.74
N ALA A 85 -5.98 17.50 21.71
CA ALA A 85 -6.74 17.15 22.90
C ALA A 85 -5.88 16.36 23.92
N TRP A 86 -5.07 15.41 23.45
CA TRP A 86 -4.17 14.65 24.32
C TRP A 86 -2.99 15.48 24.84
N LEU A 87 -2.46 16.42 24.06
CA LEU A 87 -1.42 17.34 24.53
C LEU A 87 -1.94 18.23 25.66
N ASP A 88 -3.15 18.76 25.51
CA ASP A 88 -3.77 19.60 26.55
C ASP A 88 -4.16 18.76 27.76
N TRP A 89 -4.71 17.55 27.56
CA TRP A 89 -4.99 16.61 28.64
C TRP A 89 -3.74 16.23 29.43
N THR A 90 -2.62 15.97 28.75
CA THR A 90 -1.34 15.63 29.41
C THR A 90 -0.84 16.77 30.27
N GLU A 91 -0.96 18.01 29.81
CA GLU A 91 -0.57 19.18 30.59
C GLU A 91 -1.47 19.35 31.83
N MET A 92 -2.78 19.18 31.68
CA MET A 92 -3.74 19.32 32.77
C MET A 92 -3.62 18.23 33.84
N GLU A 93 -3.52 16.96 33.42
CA GLU A 93 -3.56 15.83 34.34
C GLU A 93 -2.15 15.40 34.82
N LEU A 94 -1.12 15.61 34.01
CA LEU A 94 0.25 15.11 34.24
C LEU A 94 1.32 16.21 34.22
N GLY A 95 0.94 17.49 34.19
CA GLY A 95 1.89 18.61 34.17
C GLY A 95 2.56 18.92 35.51
N ALA A 96 1.95 18.51 36.63
CA ALA A 96 2.51 18.72 37.96
C ALA A 96 3.68 17.75 38.26
N ALA A 97 4.64 18.20 39.08
CA ALA A 97 5.78 17.37 39.50
C ALA A 97 5.34 16.10 40.25
N GLU A 98 4.23 16.21 41.00
CA GLU A 98 3.52 15.12 41.66
C GLU A 98 2.01 15.30 41.39
N PRO A 99 1.45 14.64 40.36
CA PRO A 99 0.04 14.82 40.00
C PRO A 99 -0.89 14.27 41.09
N PRO A 100 -1.85 15.09 41.59
CA PRO A 100 -2.71 14.69 42.70
C PRO A 100 -3.68 13.56 42.36
N ARG A 101 -3.95 13.35 41.06
CA ARG A 101 -4.91 12.36 40.52
C ARG A 101 -4.24 11.36 39.60
N LEU A 102 -2.95 11.04 39.84
CA LEU A 102 -2.14 10.20 38.97
C LEU A 102 -2.77 8.81 38.74
N SER A 103 -3.36 8.19 39.76
CA SER A 103 -4.05 6.90 39.63
C SER A 103 -5.23 6.96 38.67
N GLU A 104 -6.06 8.00 38.78
CA GLU A 104 -7.23 8.18 37.92
C GLU A 104 -6.83 8.52 36.49
N ALA A 105 -5.76 9.31 36.32
CA ALA A 105 -5.19 9.58 35.01
C ALA A 105 -4.66 8.30 34.33
N ILE A 106 -4.03 7.40 35.10
CA ILE A 106 -3.60 6.08 34.63
C ILE A 106 -4.81 5.20 34.25
N ASP A 107 -5.91 5.25 35.00
CA ASP A 107 -7.12 4.48 34.66
C ASP A 107 -7.79 4.97 33.37
N VAL A 108 -7.80 6.29 33.12
CA VAL A 108 -8.26 6.88 31.85
C VAL A 108 -7.38 6.39 30.70
N LEU A 109 -6.07 6.40 30.90
CA LEU A 109 -5.09 5.94 29.93
C LEU A 109 -5.23 4.43 29.63
N GLU A 110 -5.43 3.59 30.65
CA GLU A 110 -5.63 2.16 30.50
C GLU A 110 -6.86 1.85 29.65
N LYS A 111 -8.00 2.49 29.94
CA LYS A 111 -9.24 2.32 29.17
C LYS A 111 -9.07 2.74 27.72
N HIS A 112 -8.33 3.83 27.47
CA HIS A 112 -8.08 4.30 26.11
C HIS A 112 -7.18 3.35 25.32
N LEU A 113 -6.18 2.76 25.98
CA LEU A 113 -5.17 1.90 25.36
C LEU A 113 -5.55 0.42 25.29
N ASP A 114 -6.64 -0.01 25.92
CA ASP A 114 -7.06 -1.42 25.94
C ASP A 114 -7.15 -2.03 24.54
N SER A 115 -7.68 -1.26 23.58
CA SER A 115 -7.80 -1.66 22.17
C SER A 115 -6.84 -0.94 21.21
N ARG A 116 -5.95 -0.07 21.71
CA ARG A 116 -5.10 0.81 20.88
C ARG A 116 -3.62 0.59 21.13
N VAL A 117 -2.81 0.66 20.08
CA VAL A 117 -1.35 0.55 20.20
C VAL A 117 -0.70 1.89 20.57
N PHE A 118 -1.27 3.00 20.11
CA PHE A 118 -0.84 4.38 20.36
C PHE A 118 -2.03 5.24 20.79
N LEU A 119 -1.77 6.43 21.34
CA LEU A 119 -2.82 7.36 21.78
C LEU A 119 -3.71 7.83 20.62
N VAL A 120 -3.12 8.07 19.45
CA VAL A 120 -3.84 8.54 18.26
C VAL A 120 -3.42 7.73 17.03
N GLY A 121 -4.41 7.25 16.28
CA GLY A 121 -4.15 6.46 15.07
C GLY A 121 -3.44 5.13 15.34
N GLN A 122 -2.55 4.74 14.41
CA GLN A 122 -1.79 3.48 14.44
C GLN A 122 -0.26 3.73 14.43
N ARG A 123 0.19 4.90 14.86
CA ARG A 123 1.61 5.31 14.84
C ARG A 123 1.95 6.21 16.02
N PHE A 124 3.24 6.40 16.26
CA PHE A 124 3.76 7.30 17.30
C PHE A 124 3.51 8.77 16.92
N THR A 125 2.86 9.52 17.80
CA THR A 125 2.47 10.93 17.60
C THR A 125 3.05 11.86 18.67
N LEU A 126 2.81 13.18 18.56
CA LEU A 126 3.18 14.14 19.61
C LEU A 126 2.49 13.84 20.93
N ALA A 127 1.27 13.31 20.89
CA ALA A 127 0.56 12.88 22.09
C ALA A 127 1.37 11.78 22.79
N ASP A 128 1.83 10.78 22.04
CA ASP A 128 2.63 9.67 22.59
C ASP A 128 3.95 10.17 23.16
N ALA A 129 4.66 11.03 22.43
CA ALA A 129 5.91 11.63 22.89
C ALA A 129 5.72 12.41 24.20
N SER A 130 4.69 13.27 24.28
CA SER A 130 4.44 14.11 25.45
C SER A 130 4.04 13.30 26.68
N LEU A 131 3.07 12.39 26.52
CA LEU A 131 2.53 11.62 27.63
C LEU A 131 3.54 10.58 28.14
N SER A 132 4.23 9.87 27.23
CA SER A 132 5.21 8.85 27.61
C SER A 132 6.41 9.44 28.37
N CYS A 133 6.88 10.65 28.01
CA CYS A 133 7.93 11.33 28.77
C CYS A 133 7.47 11.65 30.19
N SER A 134 6.23 12.12 30.36
CA SER A 134 5.66 12.43 31.69
C SER A 134 5.56 11.16 32.54
N LEU A 135 5.01 10.09 31.98
CA LEU A 135 4.81 8.84 32.72
C LEU A 135 6.14 8.14 33.04
N HIS A 136 7.10 8.17 32.12
CA HIS A 136 8.45 7.66 32.36
C HIS A 136 9.15 8.44 33.47
N HIS A 137 9.05 9.77 33.49
CA HIS A 137 9.57 10.61 34.58
C HIS A 137 8.97 10.21 35.94
N PHE A 138 7.66 9.97 36.01
CA PHE A 138 7.02 9.48 37.24
C PHE A 138 7.49 8.09 37.65
N GLN A 139 7.78 7.19 36.70
CA GLN A 139 8.41 5.90 37.02
C GLN A 139 9.79 6.08 37.63
N THR A 140 10.64 6.95 37.06
CA THR A 140 11.99 7.21 37.59
C THR A 140 11.97 7.84 38.98
N LYS A 141 10.91 8.57 39.32
CA LYS A 141 10.67 9.15 40.65
C LYS A 141 9.94 8.21 41.63
N GLY A 142 9.59 6.99 41.21
CA GLY A 142 8.89 6.03 42.06
C GLY A 142 7.39 6.30 42.26
N LEU A 143 6.80 7.23 41.51
CA LEU A 143 5.37 7.60 41.63
C LEU A 143 4.43 6.68 40.82
N ALA A 144 4.94 6.04 39.76
CA ALA A 144 4.16 5.18 38.85
C ALA A 144 4.77 3.77 38.70
N THR A 145 5.20 3.16 39.81
CA THR A 145 5.95 1.89 39.81
C THR A 145 5.17 0.69 39.30
N GLN A 146 3.83 0.70 39.42
CA GLN A 146 2.95 -0.34 38.91
C GLN A 146 1.97 0.27 37.90
N LEU A 147 2.16 -0.07 36.62
CA LEU A 147 1.26 0.32 35.54
C LEU A 147 0.34 -0.86 35.16
N PRO A 148 -0.95 -0.60 34.92
CA PRO A 148 -1.88 -1.54 34.32
C PRO A 148 -1.39 -2.06 32.95
N ARG A 149 -1.97 -3.18 32.49
CA ARG A 149 -1.40 -3.98 31.40
C ARG A 149 -1.26 -3.19 30.09
N ALA A 150 -2.31 -2.51 29.63
CA ALA A 150 -2.31 -1.82 28.35
C ALA A 150 -1.37 -0.60 28.38
N THR A 151 -1.38 0.13 29.49
CA THR A 151 -0.52 1.28 29.79
C THR A 151 0.95 0.89 29.86
N LYS A 152 1.27 -0.21 30.55
CA LYS A 152 2.63 -0.76 30.62
C LYS A 152 3.13 -1.18 29.24
N ARG A 153 2.29 -1.83 28.45
CA ARG A 153 2.62 -2.22 27.07
C ARG A 153 2.91 -0.98 26.22
N TRP A 154 2.00 -0.02 26.19
CA TRP A 154 2.13 1.20 25.40
C TRP A 154 3.36 2.03 25.80
N LEU A 155 3.61 2.21 27.12
CA LEU A 155 4.79 2.91 27.60
C LEU A 155 6.08 2.17 27.19
N GLY A 156 6.09 0.82 27.27
CA GLY A 156 7.18 0.01 26.76
C GLY A 156 7.43 0.22 25.27
N THR A 157 6.37 0.30 24.46
CA THR A 157 6.47 0.62 23.03
C THR A 157 7.03 2.02 22.78
N CYS A 158 6.58 3.03 23.53
CA CYS A 158 7.06 4.41 23.39
C CYS A 158 8.53 4.56 23.81
N THR A 159 8.93 3.93 24.91
CA THR A 159 10.30 4.00 25.44
C THR A 159 11.31 3.23 24.59
N ALA A 160 10.87 2.19 23.88
CA ALA A 160 11.67 1.47 22.89
C ALA A 160 11.87 2.25 21.58
N HIS A 161 11.15 3.36 21.36
CA HIS A 161 11.32 4.19 20.18
C HIS A 161 12.71 4.83 20.16
N GLU A 162 13.38 4.86 19.00
CA GLU A 162 14.75 5.38 18.86
C GLU A 162 14.86 6.81 19.40
N ALA A 163 13.93 7.68 19.02
CA ALA A 163 13.89 9.06 19.51
C ALA A 163 13.79 9.18 21.04
N PHE A 164 13.09 8.25 21.70
CA PHE A 164 12.94 8.24 23.15
C PHE A 164 14.25 7.79 23.80
N SER A 165 14.74 6.60 23.44
CA SER A 165 15.96 6.00 24.00
C SER A 165 17.20 6.90 23.86
N VAL A 166 17.34 7.60 22.72
CA VAL A 166 18.45 8.54 22.49
C VAL A 166 18.39 9.75 23.42
N VAL A 167 17.18 10.24 23.72
CA VAL A 167 17.00 11.47 24.53
C VAL A 167 17.03 11.16 26.03
N THR A 168 16.49 10.04 26.47
CA THR A 168 16.35 9.70 27.90
C THR A 168 17.42 8.74 28.42
N GLY A 169 18.23 8.12 27.55
CA GLY A 169 19.40 7.32 27.93
C GLY A 169 19.11 5.88 28.37
N THR A 170 17.94 5.34 28.08
CA THR A 170 17.57 3.95 28.43
C THR A 170 18.18 2.94 27.43
N ALA A 171 19.26 2.24 27.79
CA ALA A 171 19.83 1.16 26.98
C ALA A 171 19.83 -0.21 27.70
N SER A 172 19.22 -1.23 27.08
CA SER A 172 19.67 -2.63 27.15
C SER A 172 19.29 -3.42 25.88
N ALA A 173 20.13 -4.41 25.54
CA ALA A 173 20.43 -5.05 24.24
C ALA A 173 19.62 -6.36 23.97
N PRO A 174 19.70 -7.06 22.79
CA PRO A 174 20.67 -6.92 21.70
C PRO A 174 20.14 -6.55 20.31
N ALA A 175 21.02 -5.79 19.65
CA ALA A 175 21.19 -5.48 18.24
C ALA A 175 20.34 -6.24 17.20
N ALA A 176 19.56 -5.46 16.44
CA ALA A 176 19.45 -5.63 15.00
C ALA A 176 19.81 -4.30 14.33
N ALA A 177 20.62 -4.40 13.28
CA ALA A 177 21.39 -3.34 12.63
C ALA A 177 20.64 -2.03 12.32
N ALA A 178 21.38 -0.93 12.46
CA ALA A 178 21.01 0.40 11.98
C ALA A 178 20.52 0.37 10.52
N SER A 179 19.37 0.98 10.26
CA SER A 179 19.02 1.43 8.90
C SER A 179 18.68 2.91 8.96
N GLY A 180 19.46 3.70 8.25
CA GLY A 180 19.25 5.13 8.10
C GLY A 180 17.87 5.42 7.51
N ALA A 181 17.33 6.59 7.84
CA ALA A 181 16.07 7.11 7.33
C ALA A 181 16.02 7.02 5.79
N SER A 182 15.43 5.93 5.33
CA SER A 182 14.90 5.73 3.99
C SER A 182 13.41 5.88 4.13
N ALA A 183 12.78 6.61 3.20
CA ALA A 183 11.35 6.59 2.95
C ALA A 183 10.77 5.21 3.31
N SER A 184 9.78 5.21 4.22
CA SER A 184 9.22 4.03 4.88
C SER A 184 9.23 2.85 3.91
N ALA A 185 10.09 1.87 4.20
CA ALA A 185 10.11 0.63 3.47
C ALA A 185 8.67 0.09 3.52
N PRO A 186 8.07 -0.13 2.37
CA PRO A 186 6.65 -0.34 2.35
C PRO A 186 6.39 -1.77 2.85
N ALA A 187 5.28 -1.93 3.60
CA ALA A 187 5.00 -3.16 4.31
C ALA A 187 5.08 -4.35 3.34
N ALA A 188 5.97 -5.30 3.64
CA ALA A 188 6.03 -6.55 2.89
C ALA A 188 4.60 -7.12 2.83
N PRO A 189 4.13 -7.64 1.68
CA PRO A 189 2.89 -8.40 1.67
C PRO A 189 3.09 -9.48 2.72
N PHE A 190 2.23 -9.47 3.75
CA PHE A 190 2.38 -10.20 5.00
C PHE A 190 3.41 -9.63 6.00
N ALA A 191 2.96 -8.67 6.83
CA ALA A 191 3.70 -8.25 8.02
C ALA A 191 3.97 -9.45 8.96
N SER A 192 5.07 -9.42 9.72
CA SER A 192 5.42 -10.46 10.70
C SER A 192 4.37 -10.66 11.80
N ALA A 193 3.47 -9.70 12.00
CA ALA A 193 2.38 -9.76 12.98
C ALA A 193 1.15 -10.56 12.54
N GLU A 194 1.00 -10.88 11.25
CA GLU A 194 -0.14 -11.70 10.80
C GLU A 194 0.05 -13.19 11.13
N PRO A 195 -1.01 -13.89 11.61
CA PRO A 195 -0.98 -15.33 11.87
C PRO A 195 -0.45 -16.10 10.66
N LEU A 196 0.32 -17.17 10.92
CA LEU A 196 0.87 -18.03 9.86
C LEU A 196 -0.24 -18.66 9.00
N VAL A 197 -1.36 -19.01 9.64
CA VAL A 197 -2.57 -19.51 8.99
C VAL A 197 -3.40 -18.36 8.44
N ALA A 198 -3.68 -18.39 7.14
CA ALA A 198 -4.49 -17.40 6.45
C ALA A 198 -5.93 -17.39 6.99
N ARG A 199 -6.44 -16.20 7.32
CA ARG A 199 -7.76 -16.01 7.94
C ARG A 199 -8.93 -16.69 7.21
N TYR A 200 -8.93 -16.65 5.88
CA TYR A 200 -10.02 -17.18 5.05
C TYR A 200 -9.67 -18.56 4.47
N SER A 201 -9.45 -19.55 5.33
CA SER A 201 -9.03 -20.89 4.91
C SER A 201 -9.54 -22.04 5.78
N SER A 202 -10.59 -21.81 6.59
CA SER A 202 -11.15 -22.83 7.48
C SER A 202 -11.67 -24.07 6.74
N CYS A 203 -12.21 -23.92 5.52
CA CYS A 203 -12.70 -25.04 4.71
C CYS A 203 -11.61 -26.06 4.32
N VAL A 204 -10.34 -25.66 4.38
CA VAL A 204 -9.19 -26.52 4.13
C VAL A 204 -8.39 -26.80 5.42
N GLY A 205 -8.99 -26.57 6.60
CA GLY A 205 -8.34 -26.80 7.89
C GLY A 205 -7.27 -25.77 8.26
N GLY A 206 -7.23 -24.63 7.57
CA GLY A 206 -6.20 -23.62 7.72
C GLY A 206 -5.04 -23.81 6.72
N ARG A 207 -4.80 -22.81 5.86
CA ARG A 207 -3.68 -22.80 4.90
C ARG A 207 -2.67 -21.71 5.24
N THR A 208 -1.40 -21.99 5.01
CA THR A 208 -0.31 -21.01 5.00
C THR A 208 -0.05 -20.59 3.56
N HIS A 209 -0.05 -19.28 3.30
CA HIS A 209 0.31 -18.77 1.98
C HIS A 209 1.78 -19.10 1.67
N ILE A 210 2.06 -19.55 0.45
CA ILE A 210 3.43 -19.96 0.08
C ILE A 210 4.40 -18.79 0.23
N ALA A 211 3.98 -17.57 -0.09
CA ALA A 211 4.76 -16.36 0.13
C ALA A 211 5.23 -16.17 1.59
N ARG A 212 4.47 -16.60 2.61
CA ARG A 212 4.90 -16.54 4.02
C ARG A 212 6.10 -17.42 4.32
N ILE A 213 6.32 -18.45 3.51
CA ILE A 213 7.40 -19.41 3.67
C ILE A 213 8.57 -19.01 2.79
N VAL A 214 8.35 -18.89 1.48
CA VAL A 214 9.47 -18.75 0.51
C VAL A 214 9.87 -17.31 0.22
N SER A 215 8.99 -16.35 0.51
CA SER A 215 9.21 -14.91 0.32
C SER A 215 9.43 -14.16 1.64
N SER A 216 9.57 -14.87 2.76
CA SER A 216 10.00 -14.25 4.02
C SER A 216 11.47 -13.82 3.94
N PRO A 217 11.91 -12.82 4.74
CA PRO A 217 13.31 -12.36 4.71
C PRO A 217 14.35 -13.47 4.92
N ASP A 218 14.00 -14.48 5.70
CA ASP A 218 14.82 -15.65 6.03
C ASP A 218 14.50 -16.89 5.16
N LYS A 219 13.65 -16.74 4.14
CA LYS A 219 13.23 -17.79 3.20
C LYS A 219 12.71 -19.06 3.88
N GLY A 220 12.00 -18.89 4.99
CA GLY A 220 11.32 -19.95 5.73
C GLY A 220 12.18 -20.65 6.77
N ALA A 221 13.40 -20.18 7.02
CA ALA A 221 14.31 -20.78 8.01
C ALA A 221 13.70 -20.81 9.42
N SER A 222 12.98 -19.77 9.85
CA SER A 222 12.30 -19.68 11.14
C SER A 222 11.15 -20.67 11.29
N LEU A 223 10.65 -21.20 10.17
CA LEU A 223 9.57 -22.18 10.15
C LEU A 223 10.07 -23.62 10.16
N ILE A 224 11.39 -23.85 10.06
CA ILE A 224 11.96 -25.19 10.12
C ILE A 224 11.50 -25.89 11.40
N GLY A 225 10.99 -27.10 11.26
CA GLY A 225 10.43 -27.88 12.35
C GLY A 225 8.93 -27.70 12.56
N GLN A 226 8.33 -26.62 12.05
CA GLN A 226 6.90 -26.36 12.18
C GLN A 226 6.10 -27.14 11.15
N GLN A 227 4.91 -27.58 11.56
CA GLN A 227 3.94 -28.19 10.67
C GLN A 227 3.05 -27.12 10.06
N VAL A 228 2.94 -27.11 8.74
CA VAL A 228 2.11 -26.16 7.98
C VAL A 228 1.31 -26.90 6.93
N SER A 229 0.15 -26.35 6.57
CA SER A 229 -0.63 -26.82 5.43
C SER A 229 -0.56 -25.79 4.30
N VAL A 230 -0.23 -26.22 3.09
CA VAL A 230 -0.17 -25.38 1.90
C VAL A 230 -1.18 -25.88 0.87
N CYS A 231 -1.87 -24.96 0.20
CA CYS A 231 -2.79 -25.27 -0.89
C CYS A 231 -2.35 -24.54 -2.14
N GLY A 232 -2.39 -25.19 -3.30
CA GLY A 232 -2.05 -24.53 -4.56
C GLY A 232 -2.24 -25.42 -5.77
N TRP A 233 -1.65 -24.98 -6.88
CA TRP A 233 -1.64 -25.70 -8.15
C TRP A 233 -0.24 -26.21 -8.49
N VAL A 234 -0.18 -27.45 -8.97
CA VAL A 234 1.06 -28.11 -9.40
C VAL A 234 1.65 -27.36 -10.58
N LYS A 235 2.90 -26.94 -10.45
CA LYS A 235 3.73 -26.45 -11.56
C LYS A 235 4.48 -27.58 -12.23
N THR A 236 5.05 -28.47 -11.44
CA THR A 236 5.69 -29.70 -11.92
C THR A 236 5.59 -30.78 -10.87
N ALA A 237 5.38 -32.02 -11.27
CA ALA A 237 5.50 -33.20 -10.42
C ALA A 237 6.56 -34.12 -11.02
N ARG A 238 7.45 -34.67 -10.18
CA ARG A 238 8.54 -35.56 -10.60
C ARG A 238 8.66 -36.71 -9.63
N GLU A 239 8.62 -37.92 -10.16
CA GLU A 239 8.86 -39.13 -9.38
C GLU A 239 10.36 -39.40 -9.25
N ALA A 240 10.78 -39.90 -8.08
CA ALA A 240 12.14 -40.33 -7.79
C ALA A 240 12.14 -41.69 -7.08
N ASN A 241 13.31 -42.31 -6.96
CA ASN A 241 13.49 -43.61 -6.30
C ASN A 241 12.50 -44.68 -6.79
N LYS A 242 12.34 -44.78 -8.12
CA LYS A 242 11.41 -45.72 -8.78
C LYS A 242 9.94 -45.54 -8.33
N GLY A 243 9.51 -44.29 -8.10
CA GLY A 243 8.14 -43.94 -7.72
C GLY A 243 7.88 -43.97 -6.21
N ALA A 244 8.92 -44.18 -5.38
CA ALA A 244 8.78 -44.16 -3.93
C ALA A 244 8.64 -42.74 -3.36
N ILE A 245 9.09 -41.71 -4.08
CA ILE A 245 8.99 -40.31 -3.66
C ILE A 245 8.46 -39.46 -4.82
N LEU A 246 7.52 -38.59 -4.51
CA LEU A 246 7.00 -37.57 -5.43
C LEU A 246 7.44 -36.17 -4.99
N PHE A 247 8.18 -35.50 -5.86
CA PHE A 247 8.54 -34.09 -5.71
C PHE A 247 7.54 -33.23 -6.47
N VAL A 248 6.78 -32.41 -5.74
CA VAL A 248 5.79 -31.50 -6.30
C VAL A 248 6.25 -30.05 -6.11
N GLU A 249 6.43 -29.31 -7.20
CA GLU A 249 6.55 -27.86 -7.16
C GLU A 249 5.14 -27.26 -7.11
N LEU A 250 4.76 -26.66 -5.98
CA LEU A 250 3.44 -26.10 -5.74
C LEU A 250 3.49 -24.57 -5.75
N ASN A 251 2.46 -23.93 -6.31
CA ASN A 251 2.30 -22.49 -6.30
C ASN A 251 0.83 -22.09 -6.09
N ASP A 252 0.60 -21.08 -5.26
CA ASP A 252 -0.73 -20.61 -4.87
C ASP A 252 -1.05 -19.22 -5.45
N GLY A 253 -0.14 -18.65 -6.26
CA GLY A 253 -0.23 -17.32 -6.84
C GLY A 253 0.21 -16.17 -5.92
N SER A 254 0.36 -16.41 -4.60
CA SER A 254 0.77 -15.38 -3.62
C SER A 254 2.16 -14.82 -3.90
N THR A 255 3.02 -15.64 -4.50
CA THR A 255 4.39 -15.30 -4.89
C THR A 255 4.71 -15.93 -6.26
N PRO A 256 5.63 -15.34 -7.05
CA PRO A 256 6.22 -16.02 -8.22
C PRO A 256 6.96 -17.31 -7.87
N ASN A 257 7.42 -17.47 -6.63
CA ASN A 257 8.25 -18.60 -6.20
C ASN A 257 7.39 -19.83 -5.90
N ASN A 258 7.95 -21.01 -6.12
CA ASN A 258 7.29 -22.28 -5.81
C ASN A 258 7.82 -22.82 -4.47
N ILE A 259 6.99 -23.56 -3.74
CA ILE A 259 7.47 -24.43 -2.65
C ILE A 259 7.61 -25.86 -3.17
N GLN A 260 8.70 -26.52 -2.83
CA GLN A 260 8.86 -27.95 -3.08
C GLN A 260 8.18 -28.73 -1.96
N VAL A 261 7.28 -29.64 -2.34
CA VAL A 261 6.62 -30.58 -1.44
C VAL A 261 7.14 -31.99 -1.75
N VAL A 262 7.59 -32.70 -0.73
CA VAL A 262 8.12 -34.06 -0.81
C VAL A 262 7.10 -35.00 -0.20
N ILE A 263 6.60 -35.93 -1.02
CA ILE A 263 5.56 -36.89 -0.63
C ILE A 263 6.12 -38.30 -0.79
N ASP A 264 6.24 -39.03 0.32
CA ASP A 264 6.61 -40.45 0.31
C ASP A 264 5.41 -41.29 -0.13
N SER A 265 5.65 -42.40 -0.84
CA SER A 265 4.60 -43.30 -1.31
C SER A 265 3.80 -43.95 -0.18
N LYS A 266 4.34 -43.97 1.05
CA LYS A 266 3.66 -44.43 2.25
C LYS A 266 2.68 -43.40 2.83
N ALA A 267 2.75 -42.14 2.41
CA ALA A 267 1.87 -41.11 2.94
C ALA A 267 0.40 -41.38 2.58
N LYS A 268 -0.49 -41.24 3.55
CA LYS A 268 -1.94 -41.33 3.32
C LYS A 268 -2.38 -40.31 2.27
N GLY A 269 -3.15 -40.77 1.28
CA GLY A 269 -3.61 -39.96 0.15
C GLY A 269 -2.69 -39.96 -1.08
N PHE A 270 -1.50 -40.60 -1.01
CA PHE A 270 -0.58 -40.69 -2.16
C PHE A 270 -1.20 -41.37 -3.39
N ASP A 271 -2.01 -42.41 -3.20
CA ASP A 271 -2.64 -43.13 -4.31
C ASP A 271 -3.57 -42.25 -5.15
N SER A 272 -4.20 -41.24 -4.55
CA SER A 272 -5.05 -40.29 -5.28
C SER A 272 -4.26 -39.42 -6.27
N LEU A 273 -2.95 -39.28 -6.08
CA LEU A 273 -2.08 -38.47 -6.93
C LEU A 273 -1.64 -39.19 -8.21
N LYS A 274 -1.68 -40.53 -8.22
CA LYS A 274 -1.17 -41.35 -9.33
C LYS A 274 -1.95 -41.05 -10.61
N GLY A 275 -1.25 -40.55 -11.63
CA GLY A 275 -1.84 -40.16 -12.91
C GLY A 275 -2.67 -38.87 -12.90
N GLN A 276 -2.93 -38.26 -11.74
CA GLN A 276 -3.77 -37.07 -11.61
C GLN A 276 -3.03 -35.82 -11.14
N CYS A 277 -1.83 -35.97 -10.56
CA CYS A 277 -0.97 -34.88 -10.06
C CYS A 277 -0.15 -34.19 -11.18
N GLY A 278 -0.78 -33.95 -12.33
CA GLY A 278 -0.19 -33.26 -13.47
C GLY A 278 -0.07 -31.75 -13.27
N THR A 279 0.59 -31.06 -14.20
CA THR A 279 0.63 -29.58 -14.20
C THR A 279 -0.79 -29.02 -14.23
N GLY A 280 -1.12 -28.13 -13.30
CA GLY A 280 -2.45 -27.54 -13.18
C GLY A 280 -3.38 -28.24 -12.19
N ALA A 281 -3.03 -29.43 -11.68
CA ALA A 281 -3.77 -30.11 -10.61
C ALA A 281 -3.77 -29.26 -9.33
N SER A 282 -4.86 -29.32 -8.56
CA SER A 282 -5.02 -28.56 -7.32
C SER A 282 -5.00 -29.47 -6.11
N LEU A 283 -4.17 -29.14 -5.12
CA LEU A 283 -3.95 -29.98 -3.94
C LEU A 283 -3.71 -29.16 -2.68
N ARG A 284 -3.97 -29.80 -1.54
CA ARG A 284 -3.50 -29.43 -0.22
C ARG A 284 -2.49 -30.46 0.26
N CYS A 285 -1.38 -29.97 0.80
CA CYS A 285 -0.40 -30.78 1.51
C CYS A 285 -0.13 -30.21 2.89
N THR A 286 -0.24 -31.05 3.91
CA THR A 286 0.18 -30.75 5.27
C THR A 286 1.48 -31.46 5.55
N GLY A 287 2.49 -30.71 5.99
CA GLY A 287 3.83 -31.25 6.20
C GLY A 287 4.66 -30.43 7.16
N LYS A 288 5.83 -30.96 7.49
CA LYS A 288 6.85 -30.29 8.29
C LYS A 288 7.79 -29.51 7.37
N VAL A 289 8.03 -28.24 7.68
CA VAL A 289 9.05 -27.46 6.96
C VAL A 289 10.42 -27.95 7.39
N VAL A 290 11.26 -28.30 6.42
CA VAL A 290 12.62 -28.80 6.64
C VAL A 290 13.60 -28.05 5.75
N GLN A 291 14.87 -28.01 6.17
CA GLN A 291 15.93 -27.47 5.33
C GLN A 291 16.11 -28.38 4.11
N SER A 292 16.15 -27.79 2.91
CA SER A 292 16.29 -28.59 1.70
C SER A 292 17.74 -29.06 1.51
N PRO A 293 17.97 -30.35 1.20
CA PRO A 293 19.30 -30.88 0.91
C PRO A 293 19.81 -30.48 -0.48
N GLY A 294 18.93 -30.04 -1.38
CA GLY A 294 19.24 -29.85 -2.81
C GLY A 294 19.90 -28.53 -3.19
N GLY A 295 20.11 -27.60 -2.24
CA GLY A 295 20.80 -26.31 -2.41
C GLY A 295 20.12 -25.28 -3.32
N LYS A 296 19.12 -25.68 -4.13
CA LYS A 296 18.36 -24.82 -5.05
C LYS A 296 17.24 -24.02 -4.36
N GLN A 297 16.80 -24.48 -3.20
CA GLN A 297 15.83 -23.84 -2.33
C GLN A 297 16.31 -23.91 -0.89
N ALA A 298 15.89 -22.96 -0.05
CA ALA A 298 16.28 -22.93 1.36
C ALA A 298 15.54 -24.00 2.18
N VAL A 299 14.25 -24.14 1.92
CA VAL A 299 13.37 -25.07 2.63
C VAL A 299 12.49 -25.86 1.67
N GLU A 300 11.99 -26.98 2.13
CA GLU A 300 10.97 -27.80 1.48
C GLU A 300 9.98 -28.33 2.50
N LEU A 301 8.82 -28.77 2.04
CA LEU A 301 7.76 -29.31 2.88
C LEU A 301 7.76 -30.84 2.80
N LEU A 302 8.11 -31.52 3.89
CA LEU A 302 8.01 -32.96 3.98
C LEU A 302 6.62 -33.33 4.49
N VAL A 303 5.81 -34.00 3.67
CA VAL A 303 4.45 -34.42 4.07
C VAL A 303 4.53 -35.34 5.28
N VAL A 304 3.69 -35.05 6.28
CA VAL A 304 3.59 -35.90 7.48
C VAL A 304 2.70 -37.09 7.20
N ASP A 305 2.96 -38.20 7.89
CA ASP A 305 2.06 -39.35 7.88
C ASP A 305 0.88 -39.09 8.83
N ALA A 306 -0.16 -38.44 8.30
CA ALA A 306 -1.39 -38.13 9.02
C ALA A 306 -2.59 -38.24 8.08
N ASP A 307 -3.78 -38.46 8.64
CA ASP A 307 -5.02 -38.43 7.85
C ASP A 307 -5.21 -37.05 7.22
N ASP A 308 -5.68 -37.04 5.97
CA ASP A 308 -5.85 -35.86 5.13
C ASP A 308 -4.61 -34.96 4.93
N ALA A 309 -3.41 -35.51 5.17
CA ALA A 309 -2.15 -34.81 4.92
C ALA A 309 -1.93 -34.50 3.43
N VAL A 310 -2.52 -35.29 2.55
CA VAL A 310 -2.57 -35.04 1.10
C VAL A 310 -4.02 -35.09 0.65
N VAL A 311 -4.51 -33.99 0.09
CA VAL A 311 -5.85 -33.92 -0.50
C VAL A 311 -5.75 -33.37 -1.91
N LEU A 312 -6.16 -34.17 -2.89
CA LEU A 312 -6.35 -33.74 -4.26
C LEU A 312 -7.76 -33.14 -4.41
N PHE A 313 -7.86 -31.85 -4.70
CA PHE A 313 -9.15 -31.20 -4.96
C PHE A 313 -9.61 -31.39 -6.40
N GLY A 314 -8.66 -31.49 -7.33
CA GLY A 314 -8.95 -31.60 -8.75
C GLY A 314 -7.73 -32.10 -9.51
N GLY A 315 -7.87 -33.29 -10.11
CA GLY A 315 -6.88 -33.87 -11.02
C GLY A 315 -6.88 -33.18 -12.37
N VAL A 316 -5.82 -33.40 -13.15
CA VAL A 316 -5.69 -32.88 -14.52
C VAL A 316 -5.08 -33.95 -15.42
N ASP A 317 -5.67 -34.14 -16.60
CA ASP A 317 -4.97 -34.81 -17.70
C ASP A 317 -3.90 -33.87 -18.27
N ALA A 318 -2.64 -34.23 -18.05
CA ALA A 318 -1.51 -33.44 -18.51
C ALA A 318 -1.45 -33.27 -20.04
N LYS A 319 -2.08 -34.16 -20.82
CA LYS A 319 -2.13 -34.08 -22.28
C LYS A 319 -3.12 -33.03 -22.77
N GLU A 320 -4.24 -32.86 -22.06
CA GLU A 320 -5.30 -31.92 -22.44
C GLU A 320 -5.11 -30.53 -21.83
N TYR A 321 -4.25 -30.39 -20.83
CA TYR A 321 -4.07 -29.12 -20.13
C TYR A 321 -3.49 -28.01 -21.05
N PRO A 322 -4.24 -26.91 -21.31
CA PRO A 322 -3.80 -25.86 -22.24
C PRO A 322 -2.48 -25.19 -21.84
N LEU A 323 -2.20 -25.12 -20.54
CA LEU A 323 -0.98 -24.58 -19.97
C LEU A 323 0.05 -25.67 -19.62
N ALA A 324 0.17 -26.68 -20.47
CA ALA A 324 1.25 -27.67 -20.39
C ALA A 324 2.63 -26.99 -20.30
N LYS A 325 3.61 -27.71 -19.73
CA LYS A 325 4.98 -27.23 -19.47
C LYS A 325 5.82 -27.04 -20.75
N LYS A 326 5.37 -26.16 -21.64
CA LYS A 326 6.02 -25.73 -22.88
C LYS A 326 5.96 -24.21 -23.00
N HIS A 327 6.72 -23.67 -23.94
CA HIS A 327 6.61 -22.25 -24.26
C HIS A 327 5.26 -21.98 -24.97
N HIS A 328 4.59 -20.92 -24.54
CA HIS A 328 3.34 -20.43 -25.12
C HIS A 328 3.54 -19.02 -25.65
N SER A 329 3.07 -18.73 -26.86
CA SER A 329 3.13 -17.37 -27.40
C SER A 329 2.18 -16.44 -26.64
N HIS A 330 2.45 -15.13 -26.65
CA HIS A 330 1.52 -14.16 -26.06
C HIS A 330 0.15 -14.19 -26.74
N GLU A 331 0.09 -14.50 -28.04
CA GLU A 331 -1.15 -14.62 -28.78
C GLU A 331 -1.99 -15.81 -28.30
N TYR A 332 -1.36 -16.98 -28.12
CA TYR A 332 -2.05 -18.12 -27.53
C TYR A 332 -2.51 -17.83 -26.10
N LEU A 333 -1.69 -17.16 -25.28
CA LEU A 333 -2.12 -16.76 -23.95
C LEU A 333 -3.33 -15.80 -23.97
N ARG A 334 -3.51 -14.98 -25.01
CA ARG A 334 -4.72 -14.14 -25.17
C ARG A 334 -5.97 -14.97 -25.47
N SER A 335 -5.86 -16.06 -26.24
CA SER A 335 -7.02 -16.93 -26.54
C SER A 335 -7.52 -17.71 -25.32
N ILE A 336 -6.65 -17.94 -24.33
CA ILE A 336 -6.99 -18.59 -23.04
C ILE A 336 -6.93 -17.61 -21.86
N ALA A 337 -7.53 -16.42 -22.01
CA ALA A 337 -7.47 -15.35 -21.02
C ALA A 337 -7.91 -15.75 -19.59
N HIS A 338 -8.81 -16.72 -19.48
CA HIS A 338 -9.29 -17.28 -18.21
C HIS A 338 -8.25 -18.15 -17.49
N LEU A 339 -7.30 -18.78 -18.21
CA LEU A 339 -6.24 -19.61 -17.63
C LEU A 339 -4.89 -18.91 -17.55
N ARG A 340 -4.60 -17.98 -18.47
CA ARG A 340 -3.28 -17.32 -18.57
C ARG A 340 -2.73 -16.72 -17.27
N PRO A 341 -3.52 -16.26 -16.26
CA PRO A 341 -2.97 -15.78 -14.99
C PRO A 341 -2.14 -16.83 -14.24
N ARG A 342 -2.35 -18.12 -14.52
CA ARG A 342 -1.54 -19.21 -13.97
C ARG A 342 -0.15 -19.34 -14.61
N SER A 343 0.11 -18.64 -15.71
CA SER A 343 1.45 -18.55 -16.30
C SER A 343 2.34 -17.62 -15.47
N ASN A 344 3.65 -17.87 -15.46
CA ASN A 344 4.59 -17.04 -14.70
C ASN A 344 4.59 -15.59 -15.19
N TYR A 345 4.53 -15.37 -16.50
CA TYR A 345 4.56 -14.03 -17.09
C TYR A 345 3.33 -13.21 -16.69
N ILE A 346 2.11 -13.71 -16.95
CA ILE A 346 0.89 -12.96 -16.65
C ILE A 346 0.68 -12.83 -15.14
N GLY A 347 1.03 -13.84 -14.34
CA GLY A 347 1.01 -13.72 -12.88
C GLY A 347 1.91 -12.59 -12.36
N CYS A 348 3.08 -12.38 -12.97
CA CYS A 348 3.93 -11.24 -12.65
C CYS A 348 3.31 -9.91 -13.08
N VAL A 349 2.75 -9.83 -14.29
CA VAL A 349 2.05 -8.62 -14.78
C VAL A 349 0.90 -8.26 -13.84
N ALA A 350 0.10 -9.23 -13.41
CA ALA A 350 -1.02 -9.01 -12.50
C ALA A 350 -0.57 -8.45 -11.14
N ARG A 351 0.49 -9.01 -10.55
CA ARG A 351 1.05 -8.51 -9.28
C ARG A 351 1.63 -7.10 -9.41
N VAL A 352 2.35 -6.81 -10.50
CA VAL A 352 2.86 -5.45 -10.78
C VAL A 352 1.71 -4.46 -10.98
N ARG A 353 0.66 -4.82 -11.73
CA ARG A 353 -0.54 -3.99 -11.90
C ARG A 353 -1.22 -3.71 -10.56
N ALA A 354 -1.37 -4.73 -9.71
CA ALA A 354 -1.92 -4.57 -8.36
C ALA A 354 -1.07 -3.62 -7.51
N ALA A 355 0.26 -3.75 -7.55
CA ALA A 355 1.17 -2.87 -6.83
C ALA A 355 1.09 -1.41 -7.32
N LEU A 356 0.97 -1.18 -8.64
CA LEU A 356 0.81 0.17 -9.20
C LEU A 356 -0.54 0.80 -8.83
N ALA A 357 -1.62 0.02 -8.81
CA ALA A 357 -2.91 0.49 -8.34
C ALA A 357 -2.85 0.91 -6.86
N GLN A 358 -2.20 0.11 -6.02
CA GLN A 358 -2.00 0.46 -4.61
C GLN A 358 -1.10 1.68 -4.43
N ALA A 359 -0.01 1.76 -5.19
CA ALA A 359 0.87 2.94 -5.22
C ALA A 359 0.09 4.20 -5.57
N THR A 360 -0.84 4.11 -6.51
CA THR A 360 -1.69 5.23 -6.92
C THR A 360 -2.55 5.73 -5.77
N HIS A 361 -3.28 4.82 -5.13
CA HIS A 361 -4.11 5.18 -3.99
C HIS A 361 -3.28 5.76 -2.83
N GLU A 362 -2.10 5.21 -2.56
CA GLU A 362 -1.23 5.70 -1.50
C GLU A 362 -0.59 7.05 -1.81
N PHE A 363 -0.15 7.27 -3.06
CA PHE A 363 0.41 8.54 -3.50
C PHE A 363 -0.57 9.69 -3.29
N PHE A 364 -1.80 9.52 -3.76
CA PHE A 364 -2.84 10.55 -3.67
C PHE A 364 -3.33 10.71 -2.23
N ARG A 365 -3.56 9.60 -1.50
CA ARG A 365 -3.98 9.65 -0.09
C ARG A 365 -2.95 10.37 0.79
N SER A 366 -1.66 10.09 0.61
CA SER A 366 -0.58 10.74 1.38
C SER A 366 -0.42 12.23 1.08
N ARG A 367 -1.05 12.75 0.01
CA ARG A 367 -1.05 14.17 -0.38
C ARG A 367 -2.40 14.85 -0.16
N GLY A 368 -3.29 14.22 0.61
CA GLY A 368 -4.59 14.79 0.97
C GLY A 368 -5.62 14.77 -0.17
N PHE A 369 -5.38 14.03 -1.26
CA PHE A 369 -6.38 13.88 -2.30
C PHE A 369 -7.50 12.94 -1.85
N LEU A 370 -8.74 13.25 -2.22
CA LEU A 370 -9.89 12.37 -2.02
C LEU A 370 -10.18 11.55 -3.28
N TYR A 371 -10.38 10.26 -3.09
CA TYR A 371 -10.81 9.37 -4.17
C TYR A 371 -12.32 9.55 -4.40
N VAL A 372 -12.70 9.93 -5.62
CA VAL A 372 -14.10 10.14 -6.01
C VAL A 372 -14.51 9.21 -7.15
N HIS A 373 -15.74 8.71 -7.09
CA HIS A 373 -16.33 7.91 -8.16
C HIS A 373 -17.12 8.82 -9.10
N THR A 374 -16.69 8.87 -10.37
CA THR A 374 -17.38 9.60 -11.43
C THR A 374 -18.40 8.71 -12.15
N PRO A 375 -19.50 9.28 -12.70
CA PRO A 375 -20.49 8.51 -13.43
C PRO A 375 -19.89 7.90 -14.71
N LEU A 376 -20.17 6.62 -14.94
CA LEU A 376 -19.75 5.91 -16.16
C LEU A 376 -20.72 6.10 -17.33
N ILE A 377 -22.00 6.28 -17.03
CA ILE A 377 -23.02 6.60 -18.02
C ILE A 377 -23.20 8.12 -18.03
N THR A 378 -23.02 8.73 -19.19
CA THR A 378 -23.05 10.17 -19.37
C THR A 378 -23.88 10.57 -20.59
N ALA A 379 -24.49 11.76 -20.54
CA ALA A 379 -25.08 12.42 -21.70
C ALA A 379 -24.13 13.49 -22.30
N ALA A 380 -22.99 13.72 -21.67
CA ALA A 380 -21.99 14.70 -22.05
C ALA A 380 -20.79 14.02 -22.72
N ASP A 381 -20.33 14.61 -23.82
CA ASP A 381 -19.03 14.30 -24.41
C ASP A 381 -17.96 15.20 -23.77
N CYS A 382 -17.03 14.58 -23.05
CA CYS A 382 -15.98 15.26 -22.31
C CYS A 382 -14.81 15.73 -23.21
N GLU A 383 -14.47 14.96 -24.26
CA GLU A 383 -13.32 15.23 -25.12
C GLU A 383 -13.71 15.90 -26.46
N GLY A 384 -15.00 15.84 -26.84
CA GLY A 384 -15.57 16.57 -27.98
C GLY A 384 -15.16 16.07 -29.36
N ALA A 385 -14.46 14.93 -29.43
CA ALA A 385 -13.90 14.39 -30.68
C ALA A 385 -13.85 12.84 -30.76
N GLY A 386 -14.22 12.13 -29.69
CA GLY A 386 -14.14 10.66 -29.64
C GLY A 386 -15.49 10.00 -29.94
N GLU A 387 -15.48 8.90 -30.71
CA GLU A 387 -16.67 8.05 -30.83
C GLU A 387 -16.96 7.40 -29.46
N MET A 388 -18.22 7.50 -29.00
CA MET A 388 -18.67 6.96 -27.72
C MET A 388 -19.58 5.74 -27.92
N PHE A 389 -19.51 4.77 -27.00
CA PHE A 389 -20.47 3.67 -26.97
C PHE A 389 -21.81 4.15 -26.44
N GLN A 390 -22.88 3.92 -27.19
CA GLN A 390 -24.23 4.24 -26.76
C GLN A 390 -24.78 3.17 -25.80
N VAL A 391 -25.45 3.61 -24.75
CA VAL A 391 -26.15 2.77 -23.77
C VAL A 391 -27.65 2.99 -23.92
N THR A 392 -28.40 1.94 -24.25
CA THR A 392 -29.85 2.01 -24.52
C THR A 392 -30.55 0.72 -24.12
N THR A 393 -31.81 0.81 -23.68
CA THR A 393 -32.70 -0.35 -23.48
C THR A 393 -33.66 -0.56 -24.65
N MET A 394 -33.78 0.43 -25.53
CA MET A 394 -34.84 0.50 -26.54
C MET A 394 -34.80 -0.64 -27.55
N ILE A 395 -33.62 -1.21 -27.83
CA ILE A 395 -33.48 -2.36 -28.75
C ILE A 395 -34.24 -3.57 -28.20
N GLN A 396 -34.06 -3.87 -26.91
CA GLN A 396 -34.75 -4.99 -26.25
C GLN A 396 -36.25 -4.73 -26.13
N ASP A 397 -36.63 -3.48 -25.87
CA ASP A 397 -38.04 -3.10 -25.75
C ASP A 397 -38.76 -3.21 -27.10
N MET A 398 -38.09 -2.81 -28.19
CA MET A 398 -38.60 -3.02 -29.55
C MET A 398 -38.80 -4.51 -29.88
N GLU A 399 -37.83 -5.36 -29.56
CA GLU A 399 -37.92 -6.80 -29.81
C GLU A 399 -39.12 -7.42 -29.07
N LYS A 400 -39.32 -7.07 -27.80
CA LYS A 400 -40.47 -7.52 -27.00
C LYS A 400 -41.80 -7.04 -27.57
N GLU A 401 -41.84 -5.84 -28.11
CA GLU A 401 -43.04 -5.22 -28.67
C GLU A 401 -43.30 -5.60 -30.14
N GLY A 402 -42.44 -6.42 -30.75
CA GLY A 402 -42.57 -6.82 -32.16
C GLY A 402 -42.37 -5.65 -33.14
N LYS A 403 -41.58 -4.64 -32.77
CA LYS A 403 -41.31 -3.45 -33.57
C LYS A 403 -40.01 -3.60 -34.38
N ASN A 404 -40.04 -3.12 -35.63
CA ASN A 404 -38.91 -3.22 -36.57
C ASN A 404 -38.06 -1.94 -36.66
N SER A 405 -38.42 -0.87 -35.95
CA SER A 405 -37.66 0.38 -35.93
C SER A 405 -37.73 1.08 -34.58
N LEU A 406 -36.65 1.78 -34.20
CA LEU A 406 -36.63 2.63 -33.00
C LEU A 406 -37.79 3.65 -33.05
N PRO A 407 -38.42 3.97 -31.91
CA PRO A 407 -39.47 4.97 -31.87
C PRO A 407 -38.91 6.29 -32.38
N LYS A 408 -39.70 6.97 -33.21
CA LYS A 408 -39.33 8.23 -33.84
C LYS A 408 -40.07 9.40 -33.23
N GLY A 409 -39.39 10.53 -33.12
CA GLY A 409 -39.99 11.80 -32.74
C GLY A 409 -40.69 12.46 -33.92
N ALA A 410 -41.28 13.62 -33.67
CA ALA A 410 -41.93 14.44 -34.71
C ALA A 410 -40.97 14.89 -35.82
N ASP A 411 -39.66 14.92 -35.54
CA ASP A 411 -38.60 15.28 -36.47
C ASP A 411 -38.06 14.09 -37.30
N GLY A 412 -38.64 12.89 -37.11
CA GLY A 412 -38.23 11.66 -37.77
C GLY A 412 -36.94 11.03 -37.24
N LYS A 413 -36.29 11.63 -36.23
CA LYS A 413 -35.13 11.05 -35.53
C LYS A 413 -35.59 10.13 -34.40
N THR A 414 -34.65 9.37 -33.84
CA THR A 414 -34.93 8.51 -32.67
C THR A 414 -35.43 9.35 -31.49
N ASP A 415 -36.57 8.95 -30.93
CA ASP A 415 -37.19 9.55 -29.76
C ASP A 415 -36.57 9.00 -28.47
N TYR A 416 -35.49 9.65 -28.03
CA TYR A 416 -34.78 9.27 -26.80
C TYR A 416 -35.55 9.59 -25.52
N THR A 417 -36.68 10.29 -25.57
CA THR A 417 -37.53 10.48 -24.38
C THR A 417 -38.11 9.16 -23.88
N LYS A 418 -38.16 8.15 -24.76
CA LYS A 418 -38.60 6.78 -24.49
C LYS A 418 -37.46 5.83 -24.08
N ASP A 419 -36.21 6.29 -24.09
CA ASP A 419 -35.09 5.51 -23.55
C ASP A 419 -35.04 5.61 -22.02
N PHE A 420 -34.26 4.76 -21.38
CA PHE A 420 -34.17 4.63 -19.92
C PHE A 420 -33.87 5.96 -19.20
N PHE A 421 -32.97 6.79 -19.75
CA PHE A 421 -32.58 8.08 -19.17
C PHE A 421 -33.35 9.28 -19.74
N CYS A 422 -34.36 9.02 -20.58
CA CYS A 422 -35.13 10.03 -21.32
C CYS A 422 -34.27 11.00 -22.17
N LYS A 423 -33.03 10.62 -22.47
CA LYS A 423 -32.05 11.35 -23.30
C LYS A 423 -30.99 10.35 -23.80
N PRO A 424 -30.23 10.68 -24.85
CA PRO A 424 -29.08 9.87 -25.27
C PRO A 424 -28.10 9.67 -24.12
N ALA A 425 -27.69 8.43 -23.90
CA ALA A 425 -26.75 8.04 -22.86
C ALA A 425 -25.60 7.22 -23.47
N PHE A 426 -24.41 7.44 -22.95
CA PHE A 426 -23.17 6.89 -23.49
C PHE A 426 -22.24 6.42 -22.36
N LEU A 427 -21.33 5.51 -22.68
CA LEU A 427 -20.22 5.20 -21.80
C LEU A 427 -19.17 6.32 -21.87
N THR A 428 -18.71 6.77 -20.71
CA THR A 428 -17.82 7.92 -20.61
C THR A 428 -16.44 7.66 -21.20
N VAL A 429 -15.91 8.67 -21.90
CA VAL A 429 -14.51 8.70 -22.38
C VAL A 429 -13.56 9.21 -21.30
N SER A 430 -14.06 10.00 -20.33
CA SER A 430 -13.29 10.64 -19.27
C SER A 430 -14.20 11.09 -18.11
N GLY A 431 -13.73 10.99 -16.88
CA GLY A 431 -14.40 11.52 -15.70
C GLY A 431 -14.15 13.00 -15.45
N GLN A 432 -13.25 13.65 -16.22
CA GLN A 432 -12.66 14.97 -15.91
C GLN A 432 -13.71 16.02 -15.50
N LEU A 433 -14.74 16.26 -16.33
CA LEU A 433 -15.78 17.26 -16.02
C LEU A 433 -16.51 16.99 -14.70
N SER A 434 -16.67 15.72 -14.33
CA SER A 434 -17.26 15.36 -13.04
C SER A 434 -16.28 15.57 -11.89
N VAL A 435 -14.99 15.30 -12.11
CA VAL A 435 -13.93 15.52 -11.11
C VAL A 435 -13.78 17.02 -10.81
N GLU A 436 -13.88 17.90 -11.81
CA GLU A 436 -13.83 19.37 -11.63
C GLU A 436 -14.89 19.89 -10.63
N ASN A 437 -16.11 19.34 -10.68
CA ASN A 437 -17.17 19.68 -9.72
C ASN A 437 -16.80 19.29 -8.28
N TYR A 438 -16.22 18.10 -8.10
CA TYR A 438 -15.74 17.66 -6.79
C TYR A 438 -14.54 18.47 -6.31
N CYS A 439 -13.62 18.80 -7.21
CA CYS A 439 -12.43 19.60 -6.94
C CYS A 439 -12.80 20.97 -6.35
N CYS A 440 -13.80 21.64 -6.93
CA CYS A 440 -14.32 22.92 -6.41
C CYS A 440 -14.85 22.83 -4.97
N ALA A 441 -15.27 21.65 -4.52
CA ALA A 441 -15.84 21.44 -3.18
C ALA A 441 -14.85 20.81 -2.18
N LEU A 442 -13.89 20.02 -2.67
CA LEU A 442 -13.04 19.14 -1.86
C LEU A 442 -11.54 19.42 -2.02
N SER A 443 -11.19 20.50 -2.71
CA SER A 443 -9.82 20.87 -3.08
C SER A 443 -9.17 19.87 -4.03
N ASN A 444 -8.50 18.83 -3.53
CA ASN A 444 -7.74 17.90 -4.36
C ASN A 444 -8.46 16.56 -4.43
N VAL A 445 -8.76 16.10 -5.63
CA VAL A 445 -9.52 14.87 -5.86
C VAL A 445 -8.91 14.07 -7.00
N TYR A 446 -9.21 12.78 -7.06
CA TYR A 446 -8.88 11.96 -8.21
C TYR A 446 -9.94 10.89 -8.41
N THR A 447 -10.17 10.51 -9.66
CA THR A 447 -10.90 9.28 -10.00
C THR A 447 -9.94 8.22 -10.51
N PHE A 448 -10.33 6.97 -10.33
CA PHE A 448 -9.64 5.79 -10.82
C PHE A 448 -10.72 4.79 -11.27
N GLY A 449 -11.09 4.86 -12.54
CA GLY A 449 -12.23 4.13 -13.07
C GLY A 449 -12.04 3.69 -14.52
N PRO A 450 -12.93 2.81 -15.00
CA PRO A 450 -12.94 2.42 -16.41
C PRO A 450 -13.45 3.57 -17.28
N THR A 451 -12.89 3.69 -18.47
CA THR A 451 -13.31 4.61 -19.53
C THR A 451 -13.29 3.89 -20.86
N PHE A 452 -14.06 4.40 -21.81
CA PHE A 452 -14.41 3.68 -23.03
C PHE A 452 -14.15 4.54 -24.26
N ARG A 453 -13.66 3.93 -25.33
CA ARG A 453 -13.49 4.58 -26.64
C ARG A 453 -14.04 3.67 -27.72
N ALA A 454 -15.00 4.17 -28.51
CA ALA A 454 -15.64 3.40 -29.56
C ALA A 454 -14.93 3.53 -30.92
N GLU A 455 -13.76 4.19 -30.97
CA GLU A 455 -12.97 4.31 -32.18
C GLU A 455 -12.65 2.93 -32.77
N ASN A 456 -12.91 2.75 -34.07
CA ASN A 456 -12.63 1.50 -34.78
C ASN A 456 -11.12 1.35 -35.07
N SER A 457 -10.34 1.09 -34.02
CA SER A 457 -8.88 1.07 -34.04
C SER A 457 -8.33 -0.28 -33.53
N HIS A 458 -7.95 -1.16 -34.46
CA HIS A 458 -7.35 -2.45 -34.15
C HIS A 458 -5.82 -2.41 -34.21
N THR A 459 -5.21 -1.80 -33.21
CA THR A 459 -3.75 -1.70 -33.08
C THR A 459 -3.26 -2.36 -31.80
N SER A 460 -1.94 -2.56 -31.68
CA SER A 460 -1.34 -3.19 -30.49
C SER A 460 -1.39 -2.36 -29.20
N ARG A 461 -1.92 -1.13 -29.24
CA ARG A 461 -1.89 -0.16 -28.13
C ARG A 461 -3.24 0.46 -27.78
N HIS A 462 -4.27 0.26 -28.59
CA HIS A 462 -5.60 0.81 -28.33
C HIS A 462 -6.50 -0.28 -27.73
N LEU A 463 -7.28 0.11 -26.73
CA LEU A 463 -8.30 -0.73 -26.09
C LEU A 463 -9.62 0.04 -26.11
N ALA A 464 -10.72 -0.66 -26.36
CA ALA A 464 -12.05 -0.08 -26.28
C ALA A 464 -12.49 0.20 -24.83
N GLU A 465 -11.96 -0.58 -23.88
CA GLU A 465 -12.13 -0.40 -22.44
C GLU A 465 -10.73 -0.37 -21.80
N PHE A 466 -10.46 0.67 -21.03
CA PHE A 466 -9.22 0.83 -20.26
C PHE A 466 -9.52 1.59 -18.98
N TRP A 467 -8.53 1.68 -18.09
CA TRP A 467 -8.68 2.37 -16.82
C TRP A 467 -7.87 3.65 -16.83
N MET A 468 -8.51 4.75 -16.43
CA MET A 468 -7.86 6.05 -16.28
C MET A 468 -7.75 6.45 -14.82
N ILE A 469 -6.70 7.22 -14.55
CA ILE A 469 -6.47 7.91 -13.29
C ILE A 469 -6.42 9.38 -13.64
N GLU A 470 -7.37 10.14 -13.08
CA GLU A 470 -7.59 11.54 -13.44
C GLU A 470 -7.63 12.35 -12.14
N PRO A 471 -6.48 12.91 -11.71
CA PRO A 471 -6.41 13.84 -10.60
C PRO A 471 -6.82 15.25 -11.04
N GLU A 472 -7.46 15.99 -10.14
CA GLU A 472 -7.79 17.40 -10.31
C GLU A 472 -7.40 18.17 -9.04
N LEU A 473 -6.78 19.33 -9.21
CA LEU A 473 -6.16 20.10 -8.12
C LEU A 473 -6.73 21.52 -8.08
N ALA A 474 -7.38 21.87 -6.98
CA ALA A 474 -7.88 23.23 -6.80
C ALA A 474 -6.72 24.21 -6.59
N PHE A 475 -6.86 25.43 -7.14
CA PHE A 475 -5.86 26.50 -7.04
C PHE A 475 -4.48 26.17 -7.67
N ALA A 476 -4.39 25.09 -8.45
CA ALA A 476 -3.18 24.71 -9.16
C ALA A 476 -3.11 25.39 -10.54
N ASN A 477 -1.89 25.76 -10.96
CA ASN A 477 -1.60 26.11 -12.34
C ASN A 477 -0.90 24.94 -13.05
N ILE A 478 -0.62 25.11 -14.35
CA ILE A 478 0.01 24.07 -15.18
C ILE A 478 1.37 23.57 -14.65
N THR A 479 2.11 24.41 -13.93
CA THR A 479 3.40 24.03 -13.33
C THR A 479 3.17 23.04 -12.19
N ASP A 480 2.17 23.29 -11.36
CA ASP A 480 1.81 22.44 -10.23
C ASP A 480 1.30 21.08 -10.73
N ASP A 481 0.49 21.08 -11.79
CA ASP A 481 0.02 19.85 -12.46
C ASP A 481 1.18 19.02 -13.02
N MET A 482 2.13 19.68 -13.72
CA MET A 482 3.34 19.02 -14.23
C MET A 482 4.20 18.42 -13.12
N ASP A 483 4.37 19.14 -12.01
CA ASP A 483 5.16 18.66 -10.87
C ASP A 483 4.46 17.48 -10.18
N CYS A 484 3.13 17.55 -9.99
CA CYS A 484 2.31 16.44 -9.48
C CYS A 484 2.43 15.18 -10.36
N ALA A 485 2.30 15.32 -11.68
CA ALA A 485 2.45 14.23 -12.63
C ALA A 485 3.85 13.60 -12.60
N GLU A 486 4.90 14.42 -12.50
CA GLU A 486 6.28 13.94 -12.41
C GLU A 486 6.52 13.16 -11.11
N ASP A 487 6.04 13.67 -9.98
CA ASP A 487 6.15 13.03 -8.67
C ASP A 487 5.35 11.72 -8.59
N TYR A 488 4.14 11.70 -9.14
CA TYR A 488 3.30 10.52 -9.23
C TYR A 488 4.01 9.38 -9.98
N LEU A 489 4.55 9.68 -11.17
CA LEU A 489 5.25 8.68 -11.98
C LEU A 489 6.50 8.15 -11.27
N LYS A 490 7.30 9.04 -10.65
CA LYS A 490 8.48 8.64 -9.87
C LYS A 490 8.10 7.75 -8.70
N TYR A 491 7.04 8.09 -7.98
CA TYR A 491 6.54 7.34 -6.84
C TYR A 491 6.09 5.94 -7.27
N CYS A 492 5.23 5.82 -8.28
CA CYS A 492 4.74 4.54 -8.77
C CYS A 492 5.86 3.62 -9.26
N VAL A 493 6.85 4.16 -9.99
CA VAL A 493 8.02 3.40 -10.44
C VAL A 493 8.85 2.90 -9.25
N LYS A 494 9.13 3.77 -8.27
CA LYS A 494 9.86 3.40 -7.06
C LYS A 494 9.11 2.34 -6.26
N TYR A 495 7.81 2.55 -6.05
CA TYR A 495 6.94 1.61 -5.33
C TYR A 495 6.96 0.23 -6.00
N ALA A 496 6.79 0.16 -7.31
CA ALA A 496 6.83 -1.09 -8.04
C ALA A 496 8.20 -1.80 -7.91
N MET A 497 9.30 -1.04 -7.97
CA MET A 497 10.66 -1.59 -7.81
C MET A 497 10.93 -2.10 -6.39
N ASP A 498 10.38 -1.45 -5.36
CA ASP A 498 10.60 -1.83 -3.97
C ASP A 498 9.75 -3.05 -3.59
N HIS A 499 8.54 -3.20 -4.13
CA HIS A 499 7.62 -4.30 -3.78
C HIS A 499 7.68 -5.54 -4.66
N ASN A 500 8.17 -5.42 -5.90
CA ASN A 500 8.11 -6.52 -6.86
C ASN A 500 9.50 -7.10 -7.19
N ARG A 501 10.48 -6.95 -6.28
CA ARG A 501 11.84 -7.46 -6.50
C ARG A 501 11.87 -8.96 -6.77
N GLU A 502 11.01 -9.72 -6.10
CA GLU A 502 10.93 -11.19 -6.25
C GLU A 502 10.14 -11.65 -7.48
N ALA A 503 9.24 -10.81 -8.03
CA ALA A 503 8.51 -11.07 -9.28
C ALA A 503 9.44 -11.24 -10.51
N SER A 504 10.75 -11.16 -10.31
CA SER A 504 11.79 -11.26 -11.32
C SER A 504 12.73 -12.46 -11.14
N PRO A 505 12.28 -13.73 -11.25
CA PRO A 505 13.20 -14.79 -11.60
C PRO A 505 13.73 -14.55 -13.03
N ASP A 506 14.92 -15.04 -13.32
CA ASP A 506 15.85 -14.72 -14.43
C ASP A 506 15.26 -14.46 -15.85
N ARG A 507 14.04 -14.92 -16.18
CA ARG A 507 13.35 -14.65 -17.46
C ARG A 507 12.37 -13.47 -17.44
N SER A 508 11.89 -13.03 -16.28
CA SER A 508 11.06 -11.81 -16.10
C SER A 508 11.89 -10.53 -16.10
N ARG A 509 13.21 -10.65 -16.29
CA ARG A 509 14.14 -9.52 -16.43
C ARG A 509 13.63 -8.44 -17.38
N ARG A 510 12.83 -8.71 -18.41
CA ARG A 510 12.30 -7.67 -19.33
C ARG A 510 11.37 -6.65 -18.66
N VAL A 511 10.48 -7.06 -17.75
CA VAL A 511 9.57 -6.14 -17.05
C VAL A 511 10.35 -5.24 -16.09
N CYS A 512 11.33 -5.81 -15.39
CA CYS A 512 12.23 -5.08 -14.50
C CYS A 512 13.34 -4.31 -15.25
N PHE A 513 13.72 -4.71 -16.46
CA PHE A 513 14.72 -4.03 -17.31
C PHE A 513 14.16 -2.72 -17.86
N PHE A 514 12.85 -2.67 -18.15
CA PHE A 514 12.15 -1.42 -18.45
C PHE A 514 12.23 -0.43 -17.25
N LEU A 515 12.08 -0.93 -16.02
CA LEU A 515 12.23 -0.11 -14.80
C LEU A 515 13.69 0.24 -14.47
N LYS A 516 14.65 -0.68 -14.65
CA LYS A 516 16.09 -0.44 -14.43
C LYS A 516 16.72 0.52 -15.45
N THR A 517 16.18 0.61 -16.67
CA THR A 517 16.61 1.61 -17.66
C THR A 517 15.94 2.97 -17.47
N SER A 518 14.97 3.07 -16.55
CA SER A 518 14.16 4.25 -16.29
C SER A 518 14.68 5.35 -15.33
N PRO A 519 15.86 5.27 -14.67
CA PRO A 519 16.42 6.46 -14.01
C PRO A 519 16.64 7.61 -15.00
N LYS A 520 16.90 7.28 -16.27
CA LYS A 520 16.96 8.24 -17.39
C LYS A 520 15.59 8.62 -17.94
N LEU A 521 14.51 7.89 -17.64
CA LEU A 521 13.17 8.13 -18.15
C LEU A 521 12.45 9.23 -17.37
N GLY A 522 12.56 9.24 -16.03
CA GLY A 522 12.01 10.34 -15.20
C GLY A 522 12.65 11.69 -15.53
N SER A 523 13.98 11.74 -15.61
CA SER A 523 14.72 12.94 -16.03
C SER A 523 14.49 13.32 -17.51
N ARG A 524 14.30 12.35 -18.42
CA ARG A 524 13.90 12.61 -19.82
C ARG A 524 12.43 13.02 -19.96
N LEU A 525 11.51 12.54 -19.13
CA LEU A 525 10.10 12.96 -19.14
C LEU A 525 9.98 14.38 -18.59
N GLY A 526 10.55 14.69 -17.43
CA GLY A 526 10.55 16.04 -16.88
C GLY A 526 11.19 17.06 -17.84
N SER A 527 12.32 16.71 -18.46
CA SER A 527 12.94 17.58 -19.48
C SER A 527 12.18 17.64 -20.81
N ARG A 528 11.49 16.57 -21.26
CA ARG A 528 10.64 16.59 -22.47
C ARG A 528 9.32 17.32 -22.26
N LEU A 529 8.69 17.17 -21.10
CA LEU A 529 7.50 17.91 -20.67
C LEU A 529 7.82 19.40 -20.60
N ARG A 530 8.91 19.79 -19.89
CA ARG A 530 9.37 21.19 -19.84
C ARG A 530 9.78 21.74 -21.22
N ARG A 531 10.37 20.93 -22.11
CA ARG A 531 10.70 21.34 -23.50
C ARG A 531 9.48 21.45 -24.43
N ARG A 532 8.44 20.63 -24.26
CA ARG A 532 7.18 20.75 -25.04
C ARG A 532 6.39 21.99 -24.63
N SER A 533 6.28 22.27 -23.34
CA SER A 533 5.62 23.50 -22.84
C SER A 533 6.36 24.77 -23.26
N ALA A 534 7.70 24.73 -23.39
CA ALA A 534 8.47 25.85 -23.93
C ALA A 534 8.24 26.07 -25.44
N LYS A 535 7.98 25.01 -26.24
CA LYS A 535 7.68 25.13 -27.67
C LYS A 535 6.25 25.56 -27.97
N GLN A 536 5.29 25.29 -27.07
CA GLN A 536 3.91 25.74 -27.23
C GLN A 536 3.74 27.25 -26.98
N LYS A 537 4.64 27.89 -26.20
CA LYS A 537 4.65 29.35 -26.02
C LYS A 537 4.96 30.16 -27.30
N THR A 538 5.48 29.53 -28.35
CA THR A 538 5.85 30.19 -29.62
C THR A 538 4.80 30.08 -30.74
N ALA A 539 3.68 29.39 -30.52
CA ALA A 539 2.55 29.39 -31.46
C ALA A 539 1.38 30.18 -30.84
N GLY A 540 1.15 31.38 -31.35
CA GLY A 540 0.15 32.31 -30.82
C GLY A 540 -1.29 31.79 -30.90
N SER A 541 -2.05 32.13 -29.86
CA SER A 541 -3.51 32.26 -29.81
C SER A 541 -4.34 31.22 -30.59
N LEU A 542 -4.63 30.10 -29.94
CA LEU A 542 -5.97 29.50 -29.99
C LEU A 542 -6.27 28.94 -28.60
N ASP A 543 -7.43 29.36 -28.08
CA ASP A 543 -8.05 29.05 -26.80
C ASP A 543 -7.63 27.66 -26.25
N ILE A 544 -6.75 27.64 -25.25
CA ILE A 544 -6.26 26.40 -24.64
C ILE A 544 -7.32 25.98 -23.62
N ARG A 545 -8.27 25.14 -24.06
CA ARG A 545 -8.99 24.25 -23.15
C ARG A 545 -7.96 23.46 -22.35
N GLN A 546 -8.11 23.46 -21.02
CA GLN A 546 -7.36 22.62 -20.10
C GLN A 546 -7.43 21.17 -20.61
N THR A 547 -6.34 20.70 -21.20
CA THR A 547 -6.18 19.29 -21.54
C THR A 547 -5.48 18.66 -20.34
N GLY A 548 -6.30 18.11 -19.43
CA GLY A 548 -5.81 17.25 -18.36
C GLY A 548 -5.04 16.10 -18.98
N VAL A 549 -3.81 15.87 -18.53
CA VAL A 549 -3.03 14.72 -18.98
C VAL A 549 -3.56 13.49 -18.26
N GLY A 550 -4.53 12.80 -18.87
CA GLY A 550 -4.95 11.47 -18.44
C GLY A 550 -3.75 10.52 -18.45
N LEU A 551 -3.32 10.09 -17.27
CA LEU A 551 -2.24 9.11 -17.11
C LEU A 551 -2.84 7.71 -17.16
N GLY A 552 -2.89 7.11 -18.36
CA GLY A 552 -3.31 5.71 -18.53
C GLY A 552 -2.26 4.71 -18.03
N LEU A 553 -2.70 3.68 -17.29
CA LEU A 553 -1.88 2.57 -16.75
C LEU A 553 -1.91 1.29 -17.61
#